data_AF-I2JBW2-F1
#
_entry.id   AF-I2JBW2-F1
#
_cell.length_a   1.000
_cell.length_b   1.000
_cell.length_c   1.000
_cell.angle_alpha   90.00
_cell.angle_beta   90.00
_cell.angle_gamma   90.00
#
_symmetry.space_group_name_H-M   'P 1'
#
loop_
_entity.id
_entity.type
_entity.pdbx_description
1 polymer ?
#
loop_
_entity_poly.entity_id
_entity_poly.type
_entity_poly.pdbx_seq_one_letter_code
_entity_poly.pdbx_strand_id
1 'polypeptide(L)'
;MDIKKVMYYNSVPQFLKPKLNYFARDFLNDYFDQVEDIEAGSNFEVEVEYEGDLEVYFVKFIFSKKGGGVFSGNSENELDIYCNYELSATVILE
;
A
#
# COMPACT_ATOMS: atom_id res chain seq x y z
N MET A 1 -10.59 8.34 0.30
CA MET A 1 -9.13 8.42 0.43
C MET A 1 -8.56 8.27 -0.97
N ASP A 2 -7.66 9.17 -1.35
CA ASP A 2 -7.11 9.30 -2.70
C ASP A 2 -5.58 9.22 -2.68
N ILE A 3 -5.00 8.81 -3.81
CA ILE A 3 -3.55 8.72 -3.97
C ILE A 3 -2.96 10.11 -4.18
N LYS A 4 -2.19 10.58 -3.19
CA LYS A 4 -1.47 11.87 -3.26
C LYS A 4 -0.10 11.74 -3.89
N LYS A 5 0.64 10.70 -3.51
CA LYS A 5 2.03 10.49 -3.97
C LYS A 5 2.37 9.01 -3.95
N VAL A 6 3.11 8.56 -4.97
CA VAL A 6 3.72 7.23 -5.00
C VAL A 6 5.22 7.39 -5.00
N MET A 7 5.90 6.72 -4.07
CA MET A 7 7.35 6.63 -3.97
C MET A 7 7.75 5.22 -4.33
N TYR A 8 8.61 5.05 -5.34
CA TYR A 8 9.13 3.75 -5.75
C TYR A 8 10.56 3.59 -5.24
N TYR A 9 10.90 2.40 -4.79
CA TYR A 9 12.27 2.11 -4.34
C TYR A 9 13.18 1.74 -5.52
N ASN A 10 14.45 2.15 -5.47
CA ASN A 10 15.37 2.15 -6.62
C ASN A 10 15.64 0.76 -7.23
N SER A 11 15.40 -0.33 -6.48
CA SER A 11 15.52 -1.71 -6.98
C SER A 11 14.37 -2.12 -7.90
N VAL A 12 13.26 -1.37 -7.93
CA VAL A 12 12.06 -1.74 -8.67
C VAL A 12 12.26 -1.54 -10.18
N PRO A 13 12.08 -2.61 -10.99
CA PRO A 13 12.13 -2.50 -12.44
C PRO A 13 11.07 -1.54 -13.00
N GLN A 14 11.40 -0.82 -14.07
CA GLN A 14 10.50 0.17 -14.67
C GLN A 14 9.17 -0.44 -15.13
N PHE A 15 9.16 -1.70 -15.57
CA PHE A 15 7.95 -2.41 -15.99
C PHE A 15 6.99 -2.72 -14.83
N LEU A 16 7.50 -2.77 -13.59
CA LEU A 16 6.72 -3.09 -12.40
C LEU A 16 5.96 -1.86 -11.87
N LYS A 17 6.44 -0.65 -12.11
CA LYS A 17 5.82 0.59 -11.60
C LYS A 17 4.34 0.75 -12.01
N PRO A 18 3.92 0.49 -13.26
CA PRO A 18 2.50 0.51 -13.62
C PRO A 18 1.67 -0.53 -12.85
N LYS A 19 2.23 -1.72 -12.54
CA LYS A 19 1.57 -2.75 -11.75
C LYS A 19 1.41 -2.33 -10.30
N LEU A 20 2.45 -1.74 -9.69
CA LEU A 20 2.36 -1.19 -8.32
C LEU A 20 1.27 -0.11 -8.20
N ASN A 21 1.12 0.76 -9.22
CA ASN A 21 0.03 1.72 -9.25
C ASN A 21 -1.35 1.07 -9.37
N TYR A 22 -1.44 -0.03 -10.12
CA TYR A 22 -2.67 -0.81 -10.20
C TYR A 22 -2.98 -1.44 -8.84
N PHE A 23 -2.03 -2.12 -8.21
CA PHE A 23 -2.16 -2.73 -6.88
C PHE A 23 -2.61 -1.71 -5.82
N ALA A 24 -2.05 -0.50 -5.82
CA ALA A 24 -2.45 0.56 -4.91
C ALA A 24 -3.92 0.97 -5.07
N ARG A 25 -4.41 1.07 -6.32
CA ARG A 25 -5.80 1.42 -6.60
C ARG A 25 -6.75 0.28 -6.26
N ASP A 26 -6.34 -0.95 -6.57
CA ASP A 26 -7.11 -2.15 -6.27
C ASP A 26 -7.28 -2.30 -4.76
N PHE A 27 -6.20 -2.13 -3.99
CA PHE A 27 -6.26 -2.09 -2.54
C PHE A 27 -7.27 -1.06 -2.01
N LEU A 28 -7.24 0.17 -2.55
CA LEU A 28 -8.20 1.19 -2.13
C LEU A 28 -9.62 0.82 -2.51
N ASN A 29 -9.88 0.17 -3.64
CA ASN A 29 -11.24 -0.23 -4.01
C ASN A 29 -11.77 -1.34 -3.10
N ASP A 30 -10.93 -2.32 -2.77
CA ASP A 30 -11.35 -3.54 -2.07
C ASP A 30 -11.38 -3.37 -0.54
N TYR A 31 -10.53 -2.49 0.00
CA TYR A 31 -10.32 -2.37 1.44
C TYR A 31 -10.68 -0.98 2.00
N PHE A 32 -11.29 -0.09 1.21
CA PHE A 32 -11.62 1.28 1.64
C PHE A 32 -12.32 1.33 2.99
N ASP A 33 -13.45 0.62 3.11
CA ASP A 33 -14.30 0.67 4.30
C ASP A 33 -13.53 0.15 5.53
N GLN A 34 -12.76 -0.93 5.37
CA GLN A 34 -11.96 -1.51 6.44
C GLN A 34 -10.88 -0.55 6.94
N VAL A 35 -10.14 0.10 6.04
CA VAL A 35 -9.06 1.03 6.44
C VAL A 35 -9.58 2.40 6.90
N GLU A 36 -10.81 2.76 6.56
CA GLU A 36 -11.47 3.91 7.14
C GLU A 36 -11.88 3.67 8.59
N ASP A 37 -12.31 2.46 8.93
CA ASP A 37 -12.83 2.10 10.24
C ASP A 37 -11.76 1.76 11.30
N ILE A 38 -10.49 1.53 10.91
CA ILE A 38 -9.43 1.24 11.89
C ILE A 38 -9.04 2.46 12.74
N GLU A 39 -8.55 2.20 13.95
CA GLU A 39 -8.13 3.25 14.88
C GLU A 39 -6.92 4.04 14.35
N ALA A 40 -6.88 5.34 14.66
CA ALA A 40 -5.74 6.19 14.31
C ALA A 40 -4.43 5.67 14.92
N GLY A 41 -3.39 5.51 14.08
CA GLY A 41 -2.10 4.94 14.48
C GLY A 41 -2.06 3.41 14.53
N SER A 42 -3.13 2.73 14.12
CA SER A 42 -3.14 1.29 13.89
C SER A 42 -2.84 0.95 12.43
N ASN A 43 -2.52 -0.32 12.19
CA ASN A 43 -2.19 -0.84 10.88
C ASN A 43 -3.20 -1.88 10.41
N PHE A 44 -3.42 -1.94 9.10
CA PHE A 44 -4.13 -3.00 8.41
C PHE A 44 -3.17 -3.72 7.46
N GLU A 45 -3.12 -5.04 7.55
CA GLU A 45 -2.22 -5.87 6.73
C GLU A 45 -3.03 -6.91 5.96
N VAL A 46 -2.73 -7.06 4.67
CA VAL A 46 -3.34 -8.10 3.82
C VAL A 46 -2.36 -8.56 2.74
N GLU A 47 -2.44 -9.84 2.39
CA GLU A 47 -1.68 -10.44 1.29
C GLU A 47 -2.65 -10.81 0.17
N VAL A 48 -2.31 -10.43 -1.06
CA VAL A 48 -3.11 -10.66 -2.26
C VAL A 48 -2.21 -11.26 -3.34
N GLU A 49 -2.71 -12.31 -3.98
CA GLU A 49 -2.09 -12.91 -5.15
C GLU A 49 -2.71 -12.31 -6.41
N TYR A 50 -1.88 -11.72 -7.27
CA TYR A 50 -2.31 -11.18 -8.55
C TYR A 50 -1.83 -12.08 -9.67
N GLU A 51 -2.78 -12.72 -10.36
CA GLU A 51 -2.53 -13.56 -11.53
C GLU A 51 -2.75 -12.76 -12.82
N GLY A 52 -1.78 -12.81 -13.73
CA GLY A 52 -1.90 -12.35 -15.11
C GLY A 52 -1.50 -13.44 -16.10
N ASP A 53 -1.54 -13.15 -17.40
CA ASP A 53 -1.39 -14.14 -18.46
C ASP A 53 -0.18 -15.10 -18.31
N LEU A 54 0.98 -14.60 -17.82
CA LEU A 54 2.20 -15.38 -17.61
C LEU A 54 2.97 -14.99 -16.32
N GLU A 55 2.34 -14.21 -15.43
CA GLU A 55 3.00 -13.63 -14.26
C GLU A 55 2.11 -13.80 -13.03
N VAL A 56 2.71 -14.18 -11.92
CA VAL A 56 2.06 -14.18 -10.60
C VAL A 56 2.86 -13.27 -9.68
N TYR A 57 2.15 -12.38 -8.98
CA TYR A 57 2.73 -11.47 -8.01
C TYR A 57 2.13 -11.72 -6.63
N PHE A 58 2.99 -12.00 -5.65
CA PHE A 58 2.60 -12.05 -4.25
C PHE A 58 2.77 -10.66 -3.65
N VAL A 59 1.66 -10.00 -3.38
CA VAL A 59 1.66 -8.60 -2.93
C VAL A 59 1.18 -8.53 -1.50
N LYS A 60 2.04 -8.07 -0.59
CA LYS A 60 1.65 -7.72 0.77
C LYS A 60 1.45 -6.22 0.86
N PHE A 61 0.29 -5.82 1.37
CA PHE A 61 -0.05 -4.46 1.71
C PHE A 61 0.06 -4.26 3.22
N ILE A 62 0.69 -3.17 3.62
CA ILE A 62 0.68 -2.68 5.00
C ILE A 62 0.19 -1.25 4.94
N PHE A 63 -1.06 -1.04 5.36
CA PHE A 63 -1.64 0.28 5.50
C PHE A 63 -1.48 0.76 6.94
N SER A 64 -1.00 1.99 7.08
CA SER A 64 -0.71 2.65 8.34
C SER A 64 -1.59 3.89 8.45
N LYS A 65 -2.57 3.88 9.37
CA LYS A 65 -3.51 5.01 9.53
C LYS A 65 -2.80 6.20 10.18
N LYS A 66 -3.07 7.39 9.66
CA LYS A 66 -2.64 8.67 10.25
C LYS A 66 -3.11 8.79 11.70
N GLY A 67 -2.26 9.38 12.54
CA GLY A 67 -2.51 9.61 13.96
C GLY A 67 -1.86 8.56 14.87
N GLY A 68 -2.23 8.55 16.16
CA GLY A 68 -1.62 7.67 17.17
C GLY A 68 -0.73 8.41 18.18
N GLY A 69 -1.33 9.19 19.08
CA GLY A 69 -0.60 9.86 20.17
C GLY A 69 0.44 10.91 19.73
N VAL A 70 0.99 11.66 20.70
CA VAL A 70 1.88 12.81 20.44
C VAL A 70 3.30 12.39 19.99
N PHE A 71 3.71 11.13 20.24
CA PHE A 71 5.10 10.68 20.06
C PHE A 71 5.32 9.49 19.12
N SER A 72 4.24 8.83 18.65
CA SER A 72 4.33 7.57 17.89
C SER A 72 3.36 7.49 16.71
N GLY A 73 2.73 8.61 16.36
CA GLY A 73 1.65 8.63 15.38
C GLY A 73 2.17 8.89 13.97
N ASN A 74 1.57 8.23 12.98
CA ASN A 74 1.88 8.49 11.58
C ASN A 74 1.39 9.90 11.20
N SER A 75 2.23 10.66 10.51
CA SER A 75 1.87 12.01 10.04
C SER A 75 0.90 11.97 8.86
N GLU A 76 0.85 10.86 8.13
CA GLU A 76 -0.02 10.64 6.97
C GLU A 76 -0.59 9.22 6.97
N ASN A 77 -1.58 8.97 6.10
CA ASN A 77 -1.97 7.61 5.77
C ASN A 77 -0.96 7.07 4.76
N GLU A 78 -0.35 5.93 5.07
CA GLU A 78 0.70 5.35 4.24
C GLU A 78 0.32 3.91 3.87
N LEU A 79 0.54 3.54 2.61
CA LEU A 79 0.39 2.18 2.13
C LEU A 79 1.72 1.69 1.59
N ASP A 80 2.35 0.79 2.33
CA ASP A 80 3.53 0.07 1.87
C ASP A 80 3.11 -1.14 1.05
N ILE A 81 3.73 -1.28 -0.12
CA ILE A 81 3.48 -2.35 -1.09
C ILE A 81 4.75 -3.16 -1.21
N TYR A 82 4.71 -4.38 -0.68
CA TYR A 82 5.75 -5.38 -0.84
C TYR A 82 5.34 -6.29 -2.00
N CYS A 83 6.17 -6.35 -3.03
CA CYS A 83 5.95 -7.23 -4.18
C CYS A 83 7.00 -8.33 -4.16
N ASN A 84 6.58 -9.59 -4.15
CA ASN A 84 7.46 -10.76 -4.03
C ASN A 84 8.44 -10.62 -2.84
N TYR A 85 7.89 -10.23 -1.68
CA TYR A 85 8.60 -10.06 -0.40
C TYR A 85 9.59 -8.88 -0.33
N GLU A 86 9.65 -8.01 -1.33
CA GLU A 86 10.48 -6.80 -1.33
C GLU A 86 9.63 -5.52 -1.30
N LEU A 87 9.97 -4.59 -0.39
CA LEU A 87 9.33 -3.27 -0.34
C LEU A 87 9.58 -2.53 -1.67
N SER A 88 8.50 -2.35 -2.42
CA SER A 88 8.57 -1.88 -3.81
C SER A 88 8.03 -0.47 -3.97
N ALA A 89 6.99 -0.11 -3.21
CA ALA A 89 6.50 1.27 -3.18
C ALA A 89 5.90 1.62 -1.83
N THR A 90 5.91 2.92 -1.51
CA THR A 90 5.11 3.53 -0.45
C THR A 90 4.21 4.57 -1.07
N VAL A 91 2.92 4.49 -0.79
CA VAL A 91 1.89 5.40 -1.28
C VAL A 91 1.41 6.27 -0.14
N ILE A 92 1.46 7.59 -0.33
CA ILE A 92 0.86 8.56 0.58
C ILE A 92 -0.56 8.82 0.15
N LEU A 93 -1.49 8.71 1.09
CA LEU A 93 -2.93 8.76 0.88
C LEU A 93 -3.56 9.92 1.66
N GLU A 94 -4.56 10.60 1.07
CA GLU A 94 -5.26 11.75 1.67
C GLU A 94 -6.79 11.62 1.57
#